data_AF-A0A3B9IY47-F1
#
_entry.id   AF-A0A3B9IY47-F1
#
_cell.length_a   1.000
_cell.length_b   1.000
_cell.length_c   1.000
_cell.angle_alpha   90.00
_cell.angle_beta   90.00
_cell.angle_gamma   90.00
#
_symmetry.space_group_name_H-M   'P 1'
#
loop_
_entity.id
_entity.type
_entity.pdbx_description
1 polymer ?
#
loop_
_entity_poly.entity_id
_entity_poly.type
_entity_poly.pdbx_seq_one_letter_code
_entity_poly.pdbx_strand_id
1 'polypeptide(L)'
;YEYDHHHSNIAETKALAEKIVCRAIESFEARKGIPVYIPPYEVEAEVGFSVEYIHKRFGSMKPLADAIKDGRILGVVNMVGCNNPKVLYEKCIVDVADVLLKNNVLILSNGCASFPLMKLGYCAISGKEKAGDTLREFLEPDLPPVWHVGECIDNTRSSGIFAGIANELGHKMYELPFAFSSPEWGNEKGIDAALGFRLNGISSYHCVEAQIYGSKNVIEFLKYGTLETLGSSMNVDTDPVKLGEKIVADMKAKRKALGWD
;
A
#
# COMPACT_ATOMS: atom_id res chain seq x y z
N TYR A 1 -16.54 -27.05 10.51
CA TYR A 1 -17.81 -26.61 9.92
C TYR A 1 -17.43 -25.76 8.74
N GLU A 2 -17.62 -26.25 7.52
CA GLU A 2 -17.09 -25.63 6.32
C GLU A 2 -17.91 -26.07 5.11
N TYR A 3 -17.69 -25.42 3.97
CA TYR A 3 -18.21 -25.94 2.71
C TYR A 3 -17.53 -27.26 2.36
N ASP A 4 -18.29 -28.17 1.77
CA ASP A 4 -17.68 -29.38 1.21
C ASP A 4 -16.75 -29.01 0.04
N HIS A 5 -15.90 -29.96 -0.34
CA HIS A 5 -14.91 -29.78 -1.41
C HIS A 5 -15.52 -29.32 -2.76
N HIS A 6 -16.79 -29.66 -3.00
CA HIS A 6 -17.53 -29.31 -4.22
C HIS A 6 -18.41 -28.07 -4.05
N HIS A 7 -18.38 -27.43 -2.88
CA HIS A 7 -19.27 -26.34 -2.49
C HIS A 7 -20.76 -26.66 -2.69
N SER A 8 -21.14 -27.94 -2.60
CA SER A 8 -22.53 -28.36 -2.85
C SER A 8 -23.49 -27.86 -1.78
N ASN A 9 -22.97 -27.63 -0.56
CA ASN A 9 -23.68 -27.08 0.58
C ASN A 9 -23.59 -25.54 0.68
N ILE A 10 -23.32 -24.81 -0.39
CA ILE A 10 -23.25 -23.33 -0.34
C ILE A 10 -24.56 -22.69 0.17
N ALA A 11 -25.71 -23.32 -0.08
CA ALA A 11 -27.00 -22.87 0.44
C ALA A 11 -27.07 -22.88 1.98
N GLU A 12 -26.20 -23.65 2.65
CA GLU A 12 -26.11 -23.75 4.11
C GLU A 12 -25.22 -22.67 4.75
N THR A 13 -24.69 -21.72 3.96
CA THR A 13 -23.80 -20.62 4.42
C THR A 13 -24.17 -20.08 5.79
N LYS A 14 -25.43 -19.68 5.97
CA LYS A 14 -25.91 -19.07 7.21
C LYS A 14 -25.83 -20.03 8.40
N ALA A 15 -26.30 -21.26 8.22
CA ALA A 15 -26.30 -22.28 9.28
C ALA A 15 -24.87 -22.66 9.68
N LEU A 16 -23.95 -22.75 8.71
CA LEU A 16 -22.53 -23.01 8.96
C LEU A 16 -21.89 -21.86 9.74
N ALA A 17 -22.16 -20.61 9.38
CA ALA A 17 -21.66 -19.43 10.08
C ALA A 17 -22.16 -19.37 11.53
N GLU A 18 -23.46 -19.57 11.76
CA GLU A 18 -24.05 -19.64 13.10
C GLU A 18 -23.36 -20.71 13.95
N LYS A 19 -23.12 -21.90 13.37
CA LYS A 19 -22.45 -23.01 14.06
C LYS A 19 -21.01 -22.68 14.45
N ILE A 20 -20.26 -21.98 13.60
CA ILE A 20 -18.89 -21.53 13.89
C ILE A 20 -18.91 -20.54 15.08
N VAL A 21 -19.85 -19.58 15.08
CA VAL A 21 -19.96 -18.60 16.18
C VAL A 21 -20.38 -19.28 17.49
N CYS A 22 -21.36 -20.18 17.47
CA CYS A 22 -21.74 -20.96 18.65
C CYS A 22 -20.54 -21.72 19.22
N ARG A 23 -19.70 -22.32 18.36
CA ARG A 23 -18.49 -23.00 18.80
C ARG A 23 -17.48 -22.05 19.45
N ALA A 24 -17.33 -20.83 18.94
CA ALA A 24 -16.49 -19.81 19.56
C ALA A 24 -16.99 -19.42 20.97
N ILE A 25 -18.32 -19.33 21.16
CA ILE A 25 -18.94 -19.07 22.48
C ILE A 25 -18.65 -20.21 23.47
N GLU A 26 -18.78 -21.47 23.04
CA GLU A 26 -18.42 -22.63 23.86
C GLU A 26 -16.93 -22.60 24.25
N SER A 27 -16.04 -22.26 23.30
CA SER A 27 -14.61 -22.11 23.58
C SER A 27 -14.30 -20.94 24.52
N PHE A 28 -15.06 -19.85 24.45
CA PHE A 28 -14.94 -18.73 25.39
C PHE A 28 -15.27 -19.17 26.83
N GLU A 29 -16.34 -19.94 27.02
CA GLU A 29 -16.71 -20.51 28.33
C GLU A 29 -15.62 -21.44 28.87
N ALA A 30 -15.10 -22.32 28.02
CA ALA A 30 -14.03 -23.26 28.38
C ALA A 30 -12.71 -22.57 28.78
N ARG A 31 -12.51 -21.31 28.39
CA ARG A 31 -11.32 -20.52 28.73
C ARG A 31 -11.39 -19.87 30.12
N LYS A 32 -12.54 -19.90 30.81
CA LYS A 32 -12.68 -19.27 32.14
C LYS A 32 -11.64 -19.80 33.12
N GLY A 33 -11.01 -18.90 33.87
CA GLY A 33 -9.95 -19.22 34.83
C GLY A 33 -8.55 -19.35 34.22
N ILE A 34 -8.39 -19.31 32.89
CA ILE A 34 -7.08 -19.23 32.24
C ILE A 34 -6.59 -17.77 32.30
N PRO A 35 -5.35 -17.50 32.76
CA PRO A 35 -4.79 -16.15 32.72
C PRO A 35 -4.76 -15.58 31.29
N VAL A 36 -5.26 -14.36 31.12
CA VAL A 36 -5.28 -13.66 29.84
C VAL A 36 -4.54 -12.34 30.00
N TYR A 37 -3.63 -12.05 29.05
CA TYR A 37 -2.99 -10.75 28.92
C TYR A 37 -3.33 -10.17 27.55
N ILE A 38 -4.06 -9.06 27.55
CA ILE A 38 -4.36 -8.26 26.35
C ILE A 38 -3.54 -6.98 26.49
N PRO A 39 -2.61 -6.68 25.56
CA PRO A 39 -1.89 -5.41 25.57
C PRO A 39 -2.86 -4.23 25.61
N PRO A 40 -2.72 -3.27 26.55
CA PRO A 40 -3.66 -2.17 26.73
C PRO A 40 -3.41 -1.03 25.74
N TYR A 41 -3.29 -1.38 24.46
CA TYR A 41 -2.99 -0.43 23.39
C TYR A 41 -4.07 -0.50 22.32
N GLU A 42 -4.72 0.63 22.10
CA GLU A 42 -5.73 0.83 21.07
C GLU A 42 -5.40 2.10 20.31
N VAL A 43 -5.72 2.12 19.02
CA VAL A 43 -5.51 3.29 18.16
C VAL A 43 -6.66 3.39 17.17
N GLU A 44 -7.10 4.61 16.94
CA GLU A 44 -8.11 4.91 15.93
C GLU A 44 -7.48 4.89 14.54
N ALA A 45 -8.19 4.35 13.57
CA ALA A 45 -7.75 4.31 12.17
C ALA A 45 -8.93 4.60 11.25
N GLU A 46 -8.73 5.54 10.34
CA GLU A 46 -9.63 5.83 9.24
C GLU A 46 -9.36 4.82 8.11
N VAL A 47 -10.40 4.12 7.68
CA VAL A 47 -10.33 3.05 6.68
C VAL A 47 -11.43 3.18 5.65
N GLY A 48 -11.25 2.55 4.48
CA GLY A 48 -12.28 2.51 3.44
C GLY A 48 -12.12 3.58 2.37
N PHE A 49 -10.88 3.97 2.07
CA PHE A 49 -10.55 4.92 1.00
C PHE A 49 -10.69 4.28 -0.39
N SER A 50 -11.92 3.93 -0.77
CA SER A 50 -12.23 3.40 -2.10
C SER A 50 -12.13 4.49 -3.18
N VAL A 51 -12.05 4.08 -4.45
CA VAL A 51 -12.07 5.01 -5.60
C VAL A 51 -13.31 5.90 -5.54
N GLU A 52 -14.46 5.31 -5.22
CA GLU A 52 -15.77 5.96 -5.11
C GLU A 52 -15.81 6.92 -3.93
N TYR A 53 -15.24 6.53 -2.78
CA TYR A 53 -15.17 7.40 -1.61
C TYR A 53 -14.33 8.63 -1.91
N ILE A 54 -13.12 8.47 -2.46
CA ILE A 54 -12.22 9.58 -2.80
C ILE A 54 -12.91 10.52 -3.79
N HIS A 55 -13.49 9.98 -4.87
CA HIS A 55 -14.22 10.77 -5.85
C HIS A 55 -15.38 11.55 -5.21
N LYS A 56 -16.17 10.91 -4.35
CA LYS A 56 -17.29 11.55 -3.65
C LYS A 56 -16.81 12.62 -2.66
N ARG A 57 -15.73 12.36 -1.91
CA ARG A 57 -15.18 13.25 -0.88
C ARG A 57 -14.63 14.55 -1.46
N PHE A 58 -14.10 14.50 -2.69
CA PHE A 58 -13.53 15.65 -3.38
C PHE A 58 -14.43 16.18 -4.52
N GLY A 59 -15.56 15.54 -4.81
CA GLY A 59 -16.45 15.86 -5.93
C GLY A 59 -15.93 15.43 -7.30
N SER A 60 -14.62 15.18 -7.43
CA SER A 60 -13.97 14.54 -8.57
C SER A 60 -12.56 14.05 -8.16
N MET A 61 -11.76 13.54 -9.10
CA MET A 61 -10.34 13.26 -8.84
C MET A 61 -9.47 14.52 -8.99
N LYS A 62 -10.04 15.62 -9.51
CA LYS A 62 -9.32 16.85 -9.82
C LYS A 62 -8.61 17.49 -8.63
N PRO A 63 -9.19 17.60 -7.41
CA PRO A 63 -8.48 18.22 -6.29
C PRO A 63 -7.20 17.46 -5.90
N LEU A 64 -7.24 16.13 -5.96
CA LEU A 64 -6.07 15.28 -5.70
C LEU A 64 -5.03 15.42 -6.82
N ALA A 65 -5.48 15.41 -8.08
CA ALA A 65 -4.64 15.64 -9.24
C ALA A 65 -3.94 17.00 -9.20
N ASP A 66 -4.67 18.07 -8.89
CA ASP A 66 -4.13 19.43 -8.79
C ASP A 66 -3.09 19.52 -7.67
N ALA A 67 -3.34 18.91 -6.50
CA ALA A 67 -2.39 18.86 -5.39
C ALA A 67 -1.11 18.10 -5.74
N ILE A 68 -1.19 17.08 -6.61
CA ILE A 68 0.00 16.43 -7.15
C ILE A 68 0.71 17.37 -8.11
N LYS A 69 0.00 18.00 -9.05
CA LYS A 69 0.60 18.88 -10.05
C LYS A 69 1.31 20.09 -9.42
N ASP A 70 0.66 20.77 -8.47
CA ASP A 70 1.18 21.96 -7.80
C ASP A 70 2.25 21.69 -6.74
N GLY A 71 2.51 20.42 -6.42
CA GLY A 71 3.58 19.99 -5.53
C GLY A 71 3.20 19.93 -4.05
N ARG A 72 1.94 20.19 -3.68
CA ARG A 72 1.47 19.92 -2.31
C ARG A 72 1.64 18.46 -1.94
N ILE A 73 1.42 17.56 -2.91
CA ILE A 73 1.73 16.15 -2.85
C ILE A 73 2.84 15.86 -3.86
N LEU A 74 3.99 15.37 -3.38
CA LEU A 74 5.12 15.06 -4.27
C LEU A 74 4.77 13.96 -5.28
N GLY A 75 4.06 12.95 -4.81
CA GLY A 75 3.61 11.80 -5.58
C GLY A 75 2.78 10.85 -4.73
N VAL A 76 2.36 9.72 -5.31
CA VAL A 76 1.53 8.74 -4.64
C VAL A 76 2.18 7.35 -4.69
N VAL A 77 2.28 6.70 -3.54
CA VAL A 77 2.77 5.32 -3.42
C VAL A 77 1.63 4.39 -3.07
N ASN A 78 1.50 3.29 -3.81
CA ASN A 78 0.75 2.14 -3.35
C ASN A 78 1.69 1.24 -2.52
N MET A 79 1.60 1.33 -1.20
CA MET A 79 2.41 0.56 -0.26
C MET A 79 1.65 -0.67 0.23
N VAL A 80 2.14 -1.82 -0.16
CA VAL A 80 1.49 -3.10 0.06
C VAL A 80 2.47 -4.07 0.68
N GLY A 81 2.02 -5.31 0.86
CA GLY A 81 2.92 -6.43 1.08
C GLY A 81 2.48 -7.34 2.20
N CYS A 82 3.41 -8.18 2.59
CA CYS A 82 3.26 -9.15 3.67
C CYS A 82 4.23 -8.79 4.78
N ASN A 83 4.56 -9.76 5.62
CA ASN A 83 5.75 -9.72 6.44
C ASN A 83 6.72 -10.79 5.95
N ASN A 84 8.01 -10.54 6.15
CA ASN A 84 9.06 -11.49 5.81
C ASN A 84 10.00 -11.68 7.02
N PRO A 85 10.16 -12.90 7.54
CA PRO A 85 10.99 -13.14 8.72
C PRO A 85 12.48 -12.90 8.47
N LYS A 86 12.91 -12.65 7.22
CA LYS A 86 14.29 -12.25 6.89
C LYS A 86 14.62 -10.82 7.31
N VAL A 87 13.62 -9.99 7.59
CA VAL A 87 13.78 -8.61 8.06
C VAL A 87 13.04 -8.43 9.39
N LEU A 88 13.33 -7.34 10.10
CA LEU A 88 12.66 -7.06 11.36
C LEU A 88 11.16 -6.84 11.09
N TYR A 89 10.32 -7.60 11.79
CA TYR A 89 8.87 -7.63 11.60
C TYR A 89 8.28 -6.21 11.53
N GLU A 90 7.69 -5.87 10.38
CA GLU A 90 7.01 -4.61 10.05
C GLU A 90 7.88 -3.34 10.02
N LYS A 91 9.16 -3.41 10.39
CA LYS A 91 10.01 -2.23 10.51
C LYS A 91 10.32 -1.59 9.17
N CYS A 92 10.51 -2.39 8.12
CA CYS A 92 10.82 -1.86 6.80
C CYS A 92 9.63 -1.09 6.22
N ILE A 93 8.40 -1.55 6.48
CA ILE A 93 7.17 -0.85 6.07
C ILE A 93 7.12 0.54 6.73
N VAL A 94 7.32 0.60 8.04
CA VAL A 94 7.26 1.85 8.81
C VAL A 94 8.36 2.82 8.40
N ASP A 95 9.59 2.35 8.23
CA ASP A 95 10.73 3.18 7.87
C ASP A 95 10.60 3.80 6.47
N VAL A 96 10.12 3.02 5.50
CA VAL A 96 9.81 3.56 4.17
C VAL A 96 8.68 4.58 4.28
N ALA A 97 7.61 4.29 5.03
CA ALA A 97 6.49 5.22 5.19
C ALA A 97 6.91 6.55 5.81
N ASP A 98 7.76 6.53 6.84
CA ASP A 98 8.29 7.74 7.48
C ASP A 98 9.07 8.62 6.49
N VAL A 99 9.92 8.03 5.65
CA VAL A 99 10.66 8.80 4.62
C VAL A 99 9.72 9.42 3.60
N LEU A 100 8.73 8.64 3.13
CA LEU A 100 7.76 9.10 2.14
C LEU A 100 6.90 10.25 2.68
N LEU A 101 6.31 10.08 3.87
CA LEU A 101 5.44 11.09 4.48
C LEU A 101 6.17 12.40 4.74
N LYS A 102 7.41 12.35 5.28
CA LYS A 102 8.25 13.54 5.49
C LYS A 102 8.57 14.30 4.20
N ASN A 103 8.50 13.61 3.05
CA ASN A 103 8.71 14.18 1.73
C ASN A 103 7.40 14.47 0.97
N ASN A 104 6.29 14.64 1.69
CA ASN A 104 4.97 14.98 1.14
C ASN A 104 4.41 13.95 0.14
N VAL A 105 4.75 12.67 0.31
CA VAL A 105 4.23 11.60 -0.52
C VAL A 105 2.99 11.01 0.13
N LEU A 106 1.87 10.97 -0.61
CA LEU A 106 0.66 10.31 -0.15
C LEU A 106 0.81 8.79 -0.28
N ILE A 107 0.41 8.04 0.76
CA ILE A 107 0.50 6.58 0.76
C ILE A 107 -0.90 5.99 0.72
N LEU A 108 -1.16 5.16 -0.29
CA LEU A 108 -2.28 4.22 -0.33
C LEU A 108 -1.78 2.89 0.26
N SER A 109 -2.45 2.34 1.27
CA SER A 109 -2.05 1.08 1.89
C SER A 109 -3.11 0.00 1.75
N ASN A 110 -2.68 -1.22 1.46
CA ASN A 110 -3.53 -2.41 1.50
C ASN A 110 -2.79 -3.66 2.01
N GLY A 111 -3.57 -4.68 2.38
CA GLY A 111 -3.07 -5.96 2.85
C GLY A 111 -2.27 -5.84 4.14
N CYS A 112 -1.27 -6.72 4.34
CA CYS A 112 -0.60 -6.79 5.64
C CYS A 112 0.24 -5.56 5.97
N ALA A 113 0.70 -4.80 4.96
CA ALA A 113 1.41 -3.54 5.19
C ALA A 113 0.56 -2.50 5.92
N SER A 114 -0.77 -2.62 5.86
CA SER A 114 -1.67 -1.72 6.55
C SER A 114 -1.70 -1.94 8.07
N PHE A 115 -1.42 -3.14 8.58
CA PHE A 115 -1.46 -3.40 10.02
C PHE A 115 -0.47 -2.55 10.83
N PRO A 116 0.83 -2.48 10.51
CA PRO A 116 1.74 -1.60 11.23
C PRO A 116 1.38 -0.12 11.06
N LEU A 117 0.89 0.28 9.89
CA LEU A 117 0.50 1.67 9.64
C LEU A 117 -0.75 2.06 10.46
N MET A 118 -1.76 1.19 10.54
CA MET A 118 -2.93 1.39 11.39
C MET A 118 -2.53 1.38 12.87
N LYS A 119 -1.83 0.34 13.33
CA LYS A 119 -1.52 0.18 14.76
C LYS A 119 -0.48 1.18 15.29
N LEU A 120 0.20 1.93 14.44
CA LEU A 120 1.12 3.00 14.84
C LEU A 120 0.57 4.40 14.52
N GLY A 121 -0.72 4.49 14.18
CA GLY A 121 -1.45 5.76 14.01
C GLY A 121 -1.19 6.49 12.70
N TYR A 122 -0.61 5.85 11.68
CA TYR A 122 -0.42 6.45 10.36
C TYR A 122 -1.74 6.61 9.60
N CYS A 123 -2.72 5.74 9.87
CA CYS A 123 -4.07 5.84 9.34
C CYS A 123 -5.01 6.66 10.25
N ALA A 124 -4.50 7.31 11.29
CA ALA A 124 -5.28 8.20 12.15
C ALA A 124 -5.20 9.65 11.62
N ILE A 125 -6.21 10.47 11.88
CA ILE A 125 -6.19 11.91 11.53
C ILE A 125 -4.99 12.61 12.21
N SER A 126 -4.69 12.28 13.46
CA SER A 126 -3.52 12.78 14.19
C SER A 126 -2.19 12.36 13.55
N GLY A 127 -2.19 11.29 12.75
CA GLY A 127 -1.03 10.82 12.00
C GLY A 127 -0.45 11.87 11.05
N LYS A 128 -1.22 12.89 10.65
CA LYS A 128 -0.79 13.98 9.75
C LYS A 128 0.45 14.72 10.27
N GLU A 129 0.75 14.67 11.56
CA GLU A 129 1.99 15.21 12.15
C GLU A 129 3.26 14.53 11.62
N LYS A 130 3.15 13.32 11.06
CA LYS A 130 4.26 12.59 10.44
C LYS A 130 4.53 13.05 9.00
N ALA A 131 3.57 13.73 8.38
CA ALA A 131 3.70 14.25 7.02
C ALA A 131 4.47 15.57 7.00
N GLY A 132 5.15 15.83 5.88
CA GLY A 132 5.69 17.15 5.60
C GLY A 132 4.58 18.20 5.46
N ASP A 133 4.98 19.47 5.49
CA ASP A 133 4.07 20.60 5.69
C ASP A 133 2.96 20.69 4.64
N THR A 134 3.28 20.46 3.37
CA THR A 134 2.33 20.66 2.27
C THR A 134 1.34 19.51 2.13
N LEU A 135 1.77 18.28 2.42
CA LEU A 135 0.86 17.15 2.50
C LEU A 135 -0.05 17.32 3.72
N ARG A 136 0.50 17.73 4.87
CA ARG A 136 -0.29 18.01 6.08
C ARG A 136 -1.37 19.06 5.83
N GLU A 137 -1.05 20.14 5.11
CA GLU A 137 -2.03 21.16 4.71
C GLU A 137 -3.15 20.58 3.83
N PHE A 138 -2.81 19.77 2.83
CA PHE A 138 -3.80 19.11 1.97
C PHE A 138 -4.75 18.18 2.73
N LEU A 139 -4.26 17.57 3.81
CA LEU A 139 -5.02 16.62 4.64
C LEU A 139 -6.00 17.29 5.62
N GLU A 140 -5.93 18.62 5.80
CA GLU A 140 -6.89 19.33 6.64
C GLU A 140 -8.31 19.27 6.04
N PRO A 141 -9.36 19.19 6.89
CA PRO A 141 -9.30 19.13 8.36
C PRO A 141 -9.13 17.71 8.95
N ASP A 142 -9.47 16.67 8.18
CA ASP A 142 -9.91 15.38 8.73
C ASP A 142 -9.38 14.14 7.99
N LEU A 143 -8.30 14.27 7.20
CA LEU A 143 -7.74 13.13 6.47
C LEU A 143 -6.44 12.60 7.11
N PRO A 144 -6.26 11.27 7.21
CA PRO A 144 -4.99 10.68 7.62
C PRO A 144 -3.96 10.75 6.48
N PRO A 145 -2.65 10.71 6.78
CA PRO A 145 -1.59 10.73 5.76
C PRO A 145 -1.41 9.39 5.03
N VAL A 146 -1.96 8.30 5.56
CA VAL A 146 -2.02 6.99 4.92
C VAL A 146 -3.47 6.59 4.73
N TRP A 147 -3.84 6.28 3.49
CA TRP A 147 -5.20 5.92 3.11
C TRP A 147 -5.31 4.41 2.95
N HIS A 148 -6.04 3.75 3.87
CA HIS A 148 -6.30 2.32 3.78
C HIS A 148 -7.34 2.01 2.70
N VAL A 149 -6.90 1.34 1.63
CA VAL A 149 -7.72 1.05 0.44
C VAL A 149 -8.24 -0.39 0.38
N GLY A 150 -7.87 -1.26 1.34
CA GLY A 150 -8.44 -2.60 1.49
C GLY A 150 -7.43 -3.73 1.58
N GLU A 151 -7.78 -4.90 1.04
CA GLU A 151 -6.99 -6.13 1.09
C GLU A 151 -6.05 -6.26 -0.13
N CYS A 152 -5.24 -7.32 -0.20
CA CYS A 152 -4.30 -7.50 -1.32
C CYS A 152 -4.94 -7.46 -2.72
N ILE A 153 -6.20 -7.88 -2.87
CA ILE A 153 -6.93 -7.82 -4.16
C ILE A 153 -7.37 -6.38 -4.53
N ASP A 154 -7.47 -5.50 -3.53
CA ASP A 154 -7.83 -4.10 -3.69
C ASP A 154 -6.66 -3.25 -4.20
N ASN A 155 -5.52 -3.87 -4.55
CA ASN A 155 -4.53 -3.28 -5.46
C ASN A 155 -5.17 -2.70 -6.73
N THR A 156 -6.24 -3.32 -7.21
CA THR A 156 -7.05 -2.84 -8.33
C THR A 156 -7.67 -1.45 -8.05
N ARG A 157 -8.02 -1.14 -6.80
CA ARG A 157 -8.50 0.20 -6.40
C ARG A 157 -7.40 1.23 -6.49
N SER A 158 -6.18 0.90 -6.04
CA SER A 158 -5.02 1.79 -6.21
C SER A 158 -4.73 2.06 -7.69
N SER A 159 -4.82 1.05 -8.55
CA SER A 159 -4.73 1.26 -10.01
C SER A 159 -5.85 2.16 -10.54
N GLY A 160 -7.08 2.01 -10.03
CA GLY A 160 -8.20 2.90 -10.35
C GLY A 160 -8.01 4.35 -9.91
N ILE A 161 -7.45 4.56 -8.71
CA ILE A 161 -7.09 5.90 -8.21
C ILE A 161 -6.01 6.52 -9.10
N PHE A 162 -4.95 5.77 -9.42
CA PHE A 162 -3.88 6.23 -10.32
C PHE A 162 -4.41 6.59 -11.70
N ALA A 163 -5.28 5.75 -12.28
CA ALA A 163 -5.93 6.03 -13.56
C ALA A 163 -6.83 7.28 -13.51
N GLY A 164 -7.60 7.44 -12.43
CA GLY A 164 -8.45 8.61 -12.20
C GLY A 164 -7.64 9.91 -12.15
N ILE A 165 -6.55 9.92 -11.38
CA ILE A 165 -5.62 11.06 -11.32
C ILE A 165 -5.00 11.33 -12.69
N ALA A 166 -4.54 10.29 -13.37
CA ALA A 166 -3.88 10.41 -14.67
C ALA A 166 -4.79 11.02 -15.74
N ASN A 167 -6.06 10.60 -15.74
CA ASN A 167 -7.08 11.14 -16.64
C ASN A 167 -7.35 12.63 -16.39
N GLU A 168 -7.46 13.06 -15.13
CA GLU A 168 -7.64 14.49 -14.79
C GLU A 168 -6.45 15.36 -15.22
N LEU A 169 -5.25 14.78 -15.17
CA LEU A 169 -4.01 15.46 -15.57
C LEU A 169 -3.72 15.39 -17.07
N GLY A 170 -4.44 14.55 -17.82
CA GLY A 170 -4.21 14.34 -19.26
C GLY A 170 -2.87 13.65 -19.55
N HIS A 171 -2.34 12.86 -18.61
CA HIS A 171 -1.07 12.15 -18.72
C HIS A 171 -1.27 10.65 -18.62
N LYS A 172 -0.33 9.86 -19.13
CA LYS A 172 -0.31 8.42 -18.92
C LYS A 172 0.25 8.11 -17.53
N MET A 173 -0.21 7.02 -16.91
CA MET A 173 0.20 6.64 -15.55
C MET A 173 1.72 6.55 -15.37
N TYR A 174 2.45 6.02 -16.37
CA TYR A 174 3.90 5.88 -16.29
C TYR A 174 4.67 7.21 -16.33
N GLU A 175 4.02 8.30 -16.73
CA GLU A 175 4.64 9.64 -16.77
C GLU A 175 4.58 10.32 -15.40
N LEU A 176 3.64 9.92 -14.55
CA LEU A 176 3.32 10.56 -13.28
C LEU A 176 4.22 10.07 -12.14
N PRO A 177 4.36 10.86 -11.04
CA PRO A 177 5.15 10.48 -9.87
C PRO A 177 4.43 9.43 -9.02
N PHE A 178 4.20 8.25 -9.60
CA PHE A 178 3.62 7.08 -8.95
C PHE A 178 4.67 6.02 -8.69
N ALA A 179 4.46 5.25 -7.61
CA ALA A 179 5.30 4.11 -7.29
C ALA A 179 4.49 2.99 -6.61
N PHE A 180 5.00 1.77 -6.75
CA PHE A 180 4.54 0.60 -6.01
C PHE A 180 5.62 0.18 -5.01
N SER A 181 5.30 0.06 -3.74
CA SER A 181 6.26 -0.42 -2.74
C SER A 181 5.71 -1.66 -2.04
N SER A 182 6.53 -2.70 -1.95
CA SER A 182 6.24 -3.84 -1.09
C SER A 182 7.49 -4.21 -0.30
N PRO A 183 7.79 -3.46 0.78
CA PRO A 183 9.06 -3.58 1.51
C PRO A 183 9.33 -5.00 2.02
N GLU A 184 8.29 -5.66 2.53
CA GLU A 184 8.40 -6.96 3.23
C GLU A 184 7.64 -8.10 2.52
N TRP A 185 7.57 -8.12 1.19
CA TRP A 185 6.90 -9.23 0.48
C TRP A 185 7.40 -10.62 0.95
N GLY A 186 6.48 -11.57 1.05
CA GLY A 186 6.78 -12.91 1.59
C GLY A 186 6.22 -14.07 0.77
N ASN A 187 5.45 -13.79 -0.28
CA ASN A 187 4.80 -14.80 -1.10
C ASN A 187 4.70 -14.35 -2.57
N GLU A 188 4.31 -15.28 -3.42
CA GLU A 188 4.21 -15.12 -4.88
C GLU A 188 3.22 -14.01 -5.28
N LYS A 189 2.12 -13.83 -4.53
CA LYS A 189 1.16 -12.74 -4.78
C LYS A 189 1.81 -11.36 -4.69
N GLY A 190 2.81 -11.19 -3.82
CA GLY A 190 3.57 -9.95 -3.72
C GLY A 190 4.40 -9.65 -4.98
N ILE A 191 4.95 -10.70 -5.59
CA ILE A 191 5.70 -10.60 -6.85
C ILE A 191 4.74 -10.26 -8.00
N ASP A 192 3.61 -10.95 -8.08
CA ASP A 192 2.59 -10.71 -9.11
C ASP A 192 2.01 -9.30 -9.03
N ALA A 193 1.72 -8.80 -7.83
CA ALA A 193 1.28 -7.43 -7.63
C ALA A 193 2.32 -6.42 -8.15
N ALA A 194 3.60 -6.61 -7.82
CA ALA A 194 4.67 -5.76 -8.31
C ALA A 194 4.76 -5.77 -9.84
N LEU A 195 4.67 -6.96 -10.46
CA LEU A 195 4.66 -7.11 -11.92
C LEU A 195 3.43 -6.45 -12.55
N GLY A 196 2.24 -6.56 -11.94
CA GLY A 196 1.01 -5.92 -12.41
C GLY A 196 1.13 -4.39 -12.48
N PHE A 197 1.70 -3.75 -11.45
CA PHE A 197 1.97 -2.31 -11.48
C PHE A 197 3.07 -1.94 -12.49
N ARG A 198 4.09 -2.78 -12.63
CA ARG A 198 5.17 -2.57 -13.61
C ARG A 198 4.69 -2.63 -15.06
N LEU A 199 3.69 -3.45 -15.37
CA LEU A 199 3.04 -3.46 -16.69
C LEU A 199 2.33 -2.13 -17.01
N ASN A 200 1.95 -1.35 -15.99
CA ASN A 200 1.42 0.01 -16.13
C ASN A 200 2.54 1.08 -16.18
N GLY A 201 3.80 0.65 -16.24
CA GLY A 201 4.98 1.51 -16.24
C GLY A 201 5.30 2.16 -14.89
N ILE A 202 4.82 1.57 -13.80
CA ILE A 202 5.09 2.02 -12.43
C ILE A 202 6.18 1.14 -11.82
N SER A 203 7.32 1.74 -11.47
CA SER A 203 8.43 1.02 -10.83
C SER A 203 8.04 0.43 -9.48
N SER A 204 8.63 -0.72 -9.15
CA SER A 204 8.42 -1.42 -7.89
C SER A 204 9.63 -1.30 -6.97
N TYR A 205 9.41 -1.24 -5.66
CA TYR A 205 10.42 -1.01 -4.63
C TYR A 205 10.28 -2.00 -3.47
N HIS A 206 11.39 -2.64 -3.06
CA HIS A 206 11.38 -3.73 -2.09
C HIS A 206 12.61 -3.70 -1.16
N CYS A 207 12.45 -4.15 0.10
CA CYS A 207 13.57 -4.39 1.03
C CYS A 207 14.05 -5.83 1.06
N VAL A 208 13.37 -6.73 0.35
CA VAL A 208 13.70 -8.15 0.30
C VAL A 208 13.92 -8.57 -1.15
N GLU A 209 14.99 -9.32 -1.39
CA GLU A 209 15.33 -9.79 -2.72
C GLU A 209 14.44 -10.94 -3.22
N ALA A 210 14.12 -10.90 -4.52
CA ALA A 210 13.50 -12.00 -5.22
C ALA A 210 14.50 -13.15 -5.44
N GLN A 211 14.02 -14.39 -5.52
CA GLN A 211 14.87 -15.58 -5.70
C GLN A 211 15.25 -15.80 -7.17
N ILE A 212 15.92 -14.82 -7.77
CA ILE A 212 16.21 -14.74 -9.22
C ILE A 212 17.70 -14.92 -9.55
N TYR A 213 18.52 -15.20 -8.55
CA TYR A 213 19.99 -15.22 -8.68
C TYR A 213 20.57 -16.38 -9.49
N GLY A 214 19.74 -17.35 -9.88
CA GLY A 214 20.16 -18.46 -10.74
C GLY A 214 20.47 -18.05 -12.18
N SER A 215 20.09 -16.84 -12.63
CA SER A 215 20.32 -16.38 -13.99
C SER A 215 20.59 -14.88 -14.05
N LYS A 216 21.78 -14.51 -14.56
CA LYS A 216 22.13 -13.09 -14.80
C LYS A 216 21.14 -12.40 -15.73
N ASN A 217 20.63 -13.12 -16.74
CA ASN A 217 19.66 -12.57 -17.68
C ASN A 217 18.31 -12.28 -17.00
N VAL A 218 17.89 -13.11 -16.04
CA VAL A 218 16.64 -12.87 -15.28
C VAL A 218 16.81 -11.70 -14.31
N ILE A 219 17.97 -11.58 -13.66
CA ILE A 219 18.29 -10.44 -12.80
C ILE A 219 18.26 -9.14 -13.62
N GLU A 220 18.96 -9.12 -14.74
CA GLU A 220 19.03 -7.96 -15.63
C GLU A 220 17.63 -7.58 -16.10
N PHE A 221 16.88 -8.54 -16.66
CA PHE A 221 15.55 -8.30 -17.19
C PHE A 221 14.62 -7.70 -16.12
N LEU A 222 14.55 -8.31 -14.93
CA LEU A 222 13.64 -7.86 -13.90
C LEU A 222 14.07 -6.54 -13.25
N LYS A 223 15.36 -6.31 -13.02
CA LYS A 223 15.83 -5.12 -12.30
C LYS A 223 16.05 -3.90 -13.22
N TYR A 224 16.40 -4.10 -14.48
CA TYR A 224 16.86 -3.02 -15.36
C TYR A 224 16.22 -3.08 -16.75
N GLY A 225 16.23 -4.25 -17.41
CA GLY A 225 15.87 -4.39 -18.82
C GLY A 225 14.42 -4.03 -19.17
N THR A 226 13.48 -4.09 -18.21
CA THR A 226 12.11 -3.63 -18.45
C THR A 226 11.94 -2.12 -18.53
N LEU A 227 12.96 -1.31 -18.21
CA LEU A 227 12.81 0.14 -18.23
C LEU A 227 12.55 0.65 -19.65
N GLU A 228 13.21 0.10 -20.66
CA GLU A 228 13.01 0.48 -22.06
C GLU A 228 11.63 0.08 -22.59
N THR A 229 11.16 -1.11 -22.21
CA THR A 229 9.94 -1.71 -22.77
C THR A 229 8.68 -1.31 -22.00
N LEU A 230 8.75 -1.24 -20.68
CA LEU A 230 7.61 -0.94 -19.80
C LEU A 230 7.68 0.46 -19.19
N GLY A 231 8.83 1.14 -19.20
CA GLY A 231 9.02 2.39 -18.47
C GLY A 231 9.18 2.21 -16.95
N SER A 232 9.36 0.96 -16.49
CA SER A 232 9.44 0.59 -15.08
C SER A 232 10.59 -0.38 -14.79
N SER A 233 11.06 -0.37 -13.55
CA SER A 233 12.10 -1.28 -13.03
C SER A 233 11.70 -1.91 -11.70
N MET A 234 12.34 -3.03 -11.34
CA MET A 234 12.30 -3.57 -9.97
C MET A 234 13.52 -3.07 -9.21
N ASN A 235 13.28 -2.32 -8.15
CA ASN A 235 14.31 -1.73 -7.31
C ASN A 235 14.32 -2.46 -5.96
N VAL A 236 15.49 -2.91 -5.55
CA VAL A 236 15.66 -3.60 -4.27
C VAL A 236 16.80 -2.94 -3.51
N ASP A 237 16.51 -2.49 -2.30
CA ASP A 237 17.49 -2.00 -1.33
C ASP A 237 17.07 -2.47 0.06
N THR A 238 17.93 -3.25 0.72
CA THR A 238 17.65 -3.82 2.04
C THR A 238 17.62 -2.76 3.14
N ASP A 239 18.15 -1.57 2.89
CA ASP A 239 18.02 -0.41 3.76
C ASP A 239 16.70 0.33 3.45
N PRO A 240 15.69 0.26 4.34
CA PRO A 240 14.38 0.86 4.07
C PRO A 240 14.44 2.39 3.96
N VAL A 241 15.41 3.04 4.61
CA VAL A 241 15.56 4.50 4.50
C VAL A 241 16.04 4.85 3.10
N LYS A 242 17.09 4.18 2.61
CA LYS A 242 17.59 4.38 1.24
C LYS A 242 16.55 4.02 0.18
N LEU A 243 15.76 2.96 0.42
CA LEU A 243 14.65 2.61 -0.47
C LEU A 243 13.63 3.75 -0.54
N GLY A 244 13.23 4.32 0.61
CA GLY A 244 12.35 5.47 0.68
C GLY A 244 12.93 6.70 -0.04
N GLU A 245 14.21 7.01 0.19
CA GLU A 245 14.91 8.12 -0.46
C GLU A 245 14.97 7.94 -1.98
N LYS A 246 15.18 6.70 -2.45
CA LYS A 246 15.16 6.37 -3.87
C LYS A 246 13.78 6.59 -4.48
N ILE A 247 12.70 6.18 -3.81
CA ILE A 247 11.32 6.43 -4.29
C ILE A 247 11.10 7.94 -4.43
N VAL A 248 11.49 8.73 -3.43
CA VAL A 248 11.39 10.20 -3.45
C VAL A 248 12.19 10.80 -4.61
N ALA A 249 13.42 10.32 -4.84
CA ALA A 249 14.26 10.77 -5.94
C ALA A 249 13.65 10.45 -7.31
N ASP A 250 13.12 9.24 -7.49
CA ASP A 250 12.49 8.81 -8.74
C ASP A 250 11.19 9.61 -9.00
N MET A 251 10.41 9.94 -7.96
CA MET A 251 9.25 10.84 -8.08
C MET A 251 9.66 12.26 -8.51
N LYS A 252 10.71 12.83 -7.91
CA LYS A 252 11.25 14.15 -8.31
C LYS A 252 11.73 14.13 -9.77
N ALA A 253 12.35 13.04 -10.21
CA ALA A 253 12.77 12.89 -11.61
C ALA A 253 11.57 12.86 -12.57
N LYS A 254 10.47 12.18 -12.21
CA LYS A 254 9.22 12.18 -12.99
C LYS A 254 8.59 13.58 -13.07
N ARG A 255 8.50 14.30 -11.95
CA ARG A 255 8.03 15.70 -11.92
C ARG A 255 8.84 16.60 -12.84
N LYS A 256 10.17 16.53 -12.74
CA LYS A 256 11.06 17.30 -13.61
C LYS A 256 10.85 16.98 -15.10
N ALA A 257 10.62 15.72 -15.45
CA ALA A 257 10.34 15.32 -16.82
C ALA A 257 8.99 15.88 -17.35
N LEU A 258 8.04 16.12 -16.44
CA LEU A 258 6.76 16.79 -16.74
C LEU A 258 6.84 18.32 -16.74
N GLY A 259 8.01 18.90 -16.40
CA GLY A 259 8.18 20.34 -16.21
C GLY A 259 7.50 20.87 -14.95
N TRP A 260 7.31 20.03 -13.94
CA TRP A 260 6.79 20.42 -12.63
C TRP A 260 7.95 20.61 -11.65
N ASP A 261 7.81 21.58 -10.74
CA ASP A 261 8.76 21.85 -9.67
C ASP A 261 8.74 20.76 -8.58
#